data_AF-A0A2P8HGF0-F1
#
_entry.id   AF-A0A2P8HGF0-F1
#
_cell.length_a   1.000
_cell.length_b   1.000
_cell.length_c   1.000
_cell.angle_alpha   90.00
_cell.angle_beta   90.00
_cell.angle_gamma   90.00
#
_symmetry.space_group_name_H-M   'P 1'
#
loop_
_entity.id
_entity.type
_entity.pdbx_description
1 polymer ?
#
loop_
_entity_poly.entity_id
_entity_poly.type
_entity_poly.pdbx_seq_one_letter_code
_entity_poly.pdbx_strand_id
1 'polypeptide(L)' 'MDDFLYCAGIVKGNGDVFILKIDGAREVNHYTVIISFPTIEAEMIRADDKSMKIALFKVLEAYILVRKES' A
#
# COMPACT_ATOMS: atom_id res chain seq x y z
N MET A 1 -13.69 -3.14 -7.31
CA MET A 1 -13.58 -1.95 -6.42
C MET A 1 -13.63 -2.41 -4.97
N ASP A 2 -14.54 -3.33 -4.68
CA ASP A 2 -14.75 -3.95 -3.37
C ASP A 2 -13.49 -4.61 -2.79
N ASP A 3 -12.72 -5.35 -3.60
CA ASP A 3 -11.48 -6.00 -3.14
C ASP A 3 -10.42 -5.02 -2.64
N PHE A 4 -10.31 -3.84 -3.26
CA PHE A 4 -9.33 -2.83 -2.86
C PHE A 4 -9.68 -2.21 -1.51
N LEU A 5 -10.94 -1.79 -1.34
CA LEU A 5 -11.43 -1.24 -0.08
C LEU A 5 -11.37 -2.29 1.03
N TYR A 6 -11.60 -3.56 0.71
CA TYR A 6 -11.42 -4.68 1.62
C TYR A 6 -9.96 -4.81 2.08
N CYS A 7 -9.00 -4.82 1.16
CA CYS A 7 -7.57 -4.86 1.52
C CYS A 7 -7.14 -3.66 2.37
N ALA A 8 -7.56 -2.44 2.00
CA ALA A 8 -7.30 -1.24 2.81
C ALA A 8 -7.96 -1.34 4.20
N GLY A 9 -9.14 -1.97 4.29
CA GLY A 9 -9.82 -2.29 5.53
C GLY A 9 -9.03 -3.24 6.43
N ILE A 10 -8.38 -4.25 5.86
CA ILE A 10 -7.48 -5.15 6.60
C ILE A 10 -6.27 -4.39 7.15
N VAL A 11 -5.61 -3.56 6.33
CA VAL A 11 -4.46 -2.74 6.77
C VAL A 11 -4.87 -1.84 7.94
N LYS A 12 -5.99 -1.11 7.79
CA LYS A 12 -6.57 -0.30 8.87
C LYS A 12 -6.89 -1.13 10.12
N GLY A 13 -7.48 -2.31 9.94
CA GLY A 13 -7.88 -3.20 11.04
C GLY A 13 -6.70 -3.65 11.91
N ASN A 14 -5.49 -3.69 11.34
CA ASN A 14 -4.27 -4.02 12.05
C ASN A 14 -3.58 -2.81 12.72
N GLY A 15 -4.17 -1.61 12.63
CA GLY A 15 -3.59 -0.37 13.15
C GLY A 15 -2.57 0.30 12.23
N ASP A 16 -2.41 -0.21 11.00
CA ASP A 16 -1.50 0.36 10.00
C ASP A 16 -2.20 1.40 9.13
N VAL A 17 -1.40 2.18 8.41
CA VAL A 17 -1.89 3.25 7.55
C VAL A 17 -1.70 2.86 6.11
N PHE A 18 -2.78 2.94 5.33
CA PHE A 18 -2.77 2.75 3.88
C PHE A 18 -2.98 4.10 3.18
N ILE A 19 -2.14 4.43 2.18
CA ILE A 19 -2.26 5.64 1.38
C ILE A 19 -2.22 5.27 -0.11
N LEU A 20 -3.21 5.75 -0.87
CA LEU A 20 -3.18 5.79 -2.34
C LEU A 20 -3.15 7.25 -2.77
N LYS A 21 -2.11 7.62 -3.52
CA LYS A 21 -1.97 8.92 -4.16
C LYS A 21 -2.09 8.74 -5.68
N ILE A 22 -2.93 9.57 -6.29
CA ILE A 22 -3.10 9.69 -7.74
C ILE A 22 -2.59 11.07 -8.14
N ASP A 23 -1.53 11.12 -8.93
CA ASP A 23 -0.83 12.36 -9.29
C ASP A 23 -1.04 12.72 -10.77
N GLY A 24 -2.06 13.53 -11.04
CA GLY A 24 -2.42 13.94 -12.41
C GLY A 24 -1.39 14.82 -13.11
N ALA A 25 -0.38 15.33 -12.40
CA ALA A 25 0.71 16.08 -13.02
C ALA A 25 1.86 15.18 -13.51
N ARG A 26 1.85 13.89 -13.16
CA ARG A 26 2.89 12.94 -13.57
C ARG A 26 2.43 12.14 -14.79
N GLU A 27 3.20 12.20 -15.87
CA GLU A 27 2.97 11.38 -17.07
C GLU A 27 3.39 9.91 -16.85
N VAL A 28 4.32 9.66 -15.92
CA VAL A 28 4.85 8.32 -15.60
C VAL A 28 4.77 8.09 -14.09
N ASN A 29 4.39 6.87 -13.69
CA ASN A 29 4.28 6.47 -12.29
C ASN A 29 3.40 7.40 -11.45
N HIS A 30 2.21 7.71 -11.97
CA HIS A 30 1.23 8.60 -11.33
C HIS A 30 0.44 7.95 -10.20
N TYR A 31 0.54 6.63 -10.01
CA TYR A 31 0.01 5.97 -8.83
C TYR A 31 1.13 5.69 -7.84
N THR A 32 0.98 6.22 -6.62
CA THR A 32 1.83 5.91 -5.48
C THR A 32 0.98 5.22 -4.43
N VAL A 33 1.36 4.01 -4.01
CA VAL A 33 0.75 3.30 -2.89
C VAL A 33 1.78 3.20 -1.78
N ILE A 34 1.34 3.47 -0.54
CA ILE A 34 2.19 3.44 0.65
C ILE A 34 1.45 2.69 1.76
N ILE A 35 2.17 1.84 2.50
CA ILE A 35 1.75 1.36 3.81
C ILE A 35 2.82 1.73 4.85
N SER A 36 2.38 2.34 5.96
CA SER A 36 3.24 2.60 7.11
C SER A 36 2.73 1.90 8.36
N PHE A 37 3.66 1.67 9.28
CA PHE A 37 3.47 0.82 10.45
C PHE A 37 3.70 1.62 11.74
N PRO A 38 2.67 2.28 12.29
CA PRO A 38 2.85 3.11 13.50
C PRO A 38 3.10 2.29 14.77
N THR A 39 2.72 1.02 14.78
CA THR A 39 2.69 0.17 15.99
C THR A 39 3.81 -0.86 16.05
N ILE A 40 4.60 -1.02 14.99
CA ILE A 40 5.73 -1.96 14.91
C ILE A 40 6.95 -1.27 14.29
N GLU A 41 8.13 -1.78 14.59
CA GLU A 41 9.37 -1.30 13.98
C GLU A 41 9.57 -2.00 12.62
N ALA A 42 8.96 -1.43 11.57
CA ALA A 42 9.10 -1.91 10.21
C ALA A 42 9.26 -0.73 9.23
N GLU A 43 10.03 -0.95 8.15
CA GLU A 43 10.16 0.05 7.10
C GLU A 43 8.84 0.28 6.36
N MET A 44 8.60 1.52 5.97
CA MET A 44 7.44 1.89 5.16
C MET A 44 7.51 1.20 3.79
N ILE A 45 6.43 0.53 3.40
CA ILE A 45 6.31 -0.06 2.07
C ILE A 45 5.82 1.00 1.10
N ARG A 46 6.46 1.11 -0.06
CA ARG A 46 6.06 2.05 -1.11
C ARG A 46 6.23 1.44 -2.50
N ALA A 47 5.24 1.65 -3.36
CA ALA A 47 5.37 1.39 -4.79
C ALA A 47 4.82 2.56 -5.62
N ASP A 48 5.60 2.95 -6.62
CA ASP A 48 5.21 3.92 -7.64
C ASP A 48 5.04 3.16 -8.98
N ASP A 49 3.90 3.32 -9.66
CA ASP A 49 3.62 2.61 -10.92
C ASP A 49 2.64 3.40 -11.81
N LYS A 50 2.66 3.13 -13.11
CA LYS A 50 1.67 3.65 -14.06
C LYS A 50 0.32 2.92 -13.94
N SER A 51 0.31 1.72 -13.34
CA SER A 51 -0.89 0.95 -13.08
C SER A 51 -1.16 0.89 -11.58
N MET A 52 -2.30 1.45 -11.15
CA MET A 52 -2.76 1.36 -9.76
C MET A 52 -2.78 -0.09 -9.28
N LYS A 53 -3.25 -1.02 -10.12
CA LYS A 53 -3.29 -2.46 -9.81
C LYS A 53 -1.89 -2.99 -9.50
N ILE A 54 -0.88 -2.66 -10.31
CA ILE A 54 0.49 -3.15 -10.10
C ILE A 54 1.11 -2.55 -8.83
N ALA A 55 0.93 -1.25 -8.60
CA ALA A 55 1.39 -0.60 -7.36
C ALA A 55 0.76 -1.27 -6.12
N LEU A 56 -0.54 -1.56 -6.18
CA LEU A 56 -1.25 -2.26 -5.09
C LEU A 56 -0.70 -3.65 -4.84
N PHE A 57 -0.53 -4.48 -5.88
CA PHE A 57 0.00 -5.83 -5.71
C PHE A 57 1.38 -5.82 -5.06
N LYS A 58 2.29 -4.96 -5.53
CA LYS A 58 3.63 -4.82 -4.96
C LYS A 58 3.59 -4.48 -3.47
N VAL A 59 2.75 -3.53 -3.07
CA VAL A 59 2.64 -3.10 -1.68
C VAL A 59 1.98 -4.15 -0.79
N LEU A 60 0.90 -4.79 -1.26
CA LEU A 60 0.17 -5.80 -0.50
C LEU A 60 0.97 -7.10 -0.34
N GLU A 61 1.74 -7.50 -1.35
CA GLU A 61 2.66 -8.65 -1.25
C GLU A 61 3.72 -8.42 -0.18
N ALA A 62 4.39 -7.26 -0.22
CA ALA A 62 5.36 -6.89 0.81
C ALA A 62 4.72 -6.80 2.20
N TYR A 63 3.49 -6.30 2.29
CA TYR A 63 2.76 -6.17 3.56
C TYR A 63 2.50 -7.52 4.22
N ILE A 64 2.14 -8.54 3.43
CA ILE A 64 1.94 -9.90 3.93
C ILE A 64 3.24 -10.46 4.52
N LEU A 65 4.40 -10.14 3.93
CA LEU A 65 5.69 -10.60 4.44
C LEU A 65 6.00 -9.93 5.80
N VAL A 66 5.89 -8.60 5.88
CA VAL A 66 6.12 -7.87 7.14
C VAL A 66 5.23 -8.39 8.27
N ARG A 67 3.93 -8.59 8.01
CA ARG A 67 2.98 -9.07 9.02
C ARG A 67 3.10 -10.55 9.37
N LYS A 68 3.84 -11.35 8.60
CA LYS A 68 4.17 -12.74 8.99
C LYS A 68 5.35 -12.80 9.95
N GLU A 69 6.20 -11.79 9.96
CA GLU A 69 7.44 -11.73 10.74
C GLU A 69 7.28 -10.90 12.05
N SER A 70 6.19 -10.15 12.18
CA SER A 70 5.83 -9.32 13.35
C SER A 70 4.90 -10.06 14.32
#